data_AF-A0A1J9R884-F1
#
_entry.id   AF-A0A1J9R884-F1
#
_cell.length_a   1.000
_cell.length_b   1.000
_cell.length_c   1.000
_cell.angle_alpha   90.00
_cell.angle_beta   90.00
_cell.angle_gamma   90.00
#
_symmetry.space_group_name_H-M   'P 1'
#
loop_
_entity.id
_entity.type
_entity.pdbx_description
1 polymer ?
#
loop_
_entity_poly.entity_id
_entity_poly.type
_entity_poly.pdbx_seq_one_letter_code
_entity_poly.pdbx_strand_id
1 'polypeptide(L)'
;MTGPKDSGVYETQTEMEIEKGQPRTLWGVVKEVFNWYPSHYPAKERKLLFKLDLSILIFSCLCFFTKYLDQSNLSNAYTSGMKEDLELYGNELNYFNVSYFTAYVIAQIPLLLLISRPKLARYMLPTLEIAWGILTFAQSRVTSATQLYALRFFVGLFEAPVFAGTHFILGSWYRKQELFKRAGTWFICNSLGTMVSGYLQAAAYTNLSGVAGLSGWRWLFIIDGIFTIPVALAGFFIFPGIPESPKPIFLTHDDISLAKERMADEKVRPPGKLNLDVFKRSLRRWHIYVFVFCYICMIISSYPSSYMNLWLKAERYSVPQINKLPTALNAITIVSSWLGTTLAAIYPSWAIYSVAMAACVFSSACMTVWKIPVALK
;
A
#
# COMPACT_ATOMS: atom_id res chain seq x y z
N MET A 1 4.73 -47.76 -26.29
CA MET A 1 4.30 -46.44 -26.80
C MET A 1 4.44 -45.42 -25.69
N THR A 2 5.65 -44.90 -25.52
CA THR A 2 6.01 -43.88 -24.52
C THR A 2 6.14 -42.56 -25.26
N GLY A 3 5.16 -41.67 -25.07
CA GLY A 3 5.14 -40.34 -25.68
C GLY A 3 5.83 -39.30 -24.78
N PRO A 4 6.69 -38.42 -25.32
CA PRO A 4 7.39 -37.38 -24.57
C PRO A 4 6.52 -36.11 -24.52
N LYS A 5 6.15 -35.64 -23.32
CA LYS A 5 5.57 -34.29 -23.13
C LYS A 5 6.04 -33.52 -21.89
N ASP A 6 6.78 -34.17 -20.98
CA ASP A 6 7.22 -33.52 -19.74
C ASP A 6 8.61 -32.86 -19.83
N SER A 7 9.39 -33.09 -20.89
CA SER A 7 10.77 -32.58 -20.97
C SER A 7 10.87 -31.05 -21.09
N GLY A 8 9.93 -30.40 -21.77
CA GLY A 8 10.04 -28.95 -22.05
C GLY A 8 9.87 -28.05 -20.82
N VAL A 9 9.05 -28.45 -19.83
CA VAL A 9 8.81 -27.63 -18.63
C VAL A 9 9.98 -27.70 -17.66
N TYR A 10 10.61 -28.87 -17.53
CA TYR A 10 11.83 -29.03 -16.74
C TYR A 10 13.03 -28.36 -17.40
N GLU A 11 13.15 -28.40 -18.73
CA GLU A 11 14.18 -27.63 -19.47
C GLU A 11 14.02 -26.13 -19.24
N THR A 12 12.81 -25.57 -19.30
CA THR A 12 12.60 -24.12 -19.11
C THR A 12 12.90 -23.66 -17.67
N GLN A 13 12.58 -24.48 -16.66
CA GLN A 13 12.91 -24.18 -15.26
C GLN A 13 14.40 -24.32 -14.97
N THR A 14 15.06 -25.32 -15.57
CA THR A 14 16.50 -25.53 -15.43
C THR A 14 17.28 -24.43 -16.16
N GLU A 15 16.82 -23.98 -17.34
CA GLU A 15 17.37 -22.83 -18.06
C GLU A 15 17.21 -21.53 -17.26
N MET A 16 16.08 -21.31 -16.59
CA MET A 16 15.88 -20.15 -15.70
C MET A 16 16.77 -20.16 -14.45
N GLU A 17 17.16 -21.34 -13.94
CA GLU A 17 18.14 -21.46 -12.85
C GLU A 17 19.57 -21.28 -13.35
N ILE A 18 19.89 -21.73 -14.57
CA ILE A 18 21.21 -21.55 -15.21
C ILE A 18 21.45 -20.08 -15.63
N GLU A 19 20.42 -19.36 -16.07
CA GLU A 19 20.55 -17.95 -16.53
C GLU A 19 20.76 -16.95 -15.39
N LYS A 20 20.47 -17.33 -14.13
CA LYS A 20 20.77 -16.52 -12.94
C LYS A 20 22.27 -16.42 -12.63
N GLY A 21 23.10 -17.24 -13.27
CA GLY A 21 24.55 -17.32 -13.02
C GLY A 21 25.45 -16.49 -13.95
N GLN A 22 24.93 -15.86 -15.01
CA GLN A 22 25.75 -15.03 -15.90
C GLN A 22 25.77 -13.56 -15.45
N PRO A 23 26.94 -12.88 -15.44
CA PRO A 23 27.01 -11.46 -15.14
C PRO A 23 26.29 -10.66 -16.24
N ARG A 24 25.04 -10.26 -15.98
CA ARG A 24 24.24 -9.45 -16.90
C ARG A 24 24.84 -8.05 -16.96
N THR A 25 25.17 -7.58 -18.17
CA THR A 25 25.60 -6.20 -18.44
C THR A 25 24.57 -5.21 -17.89
N LEU A 26 24.99 -4.02 -17.41
CA LEU A 26 24.08 -2.97 -16.88
C LEU A 26 22.88 -2.68 -17.80
N TRP A 27 23.09 -2.73 -19.12
CA TRP A 27 22.03 -2.60 -20.12
C TRP A 27 21.01 -3.75 -20.13
N GLY A 28 21.42 -4.98 -19.84
CA GLY A 28 20.53 -6.12 -19.68
C GLY A 28 19.64 -5.98 -18.45
N VAL A 29 20.21 -5.48 -17.35
CA VAL A 29 19.48 -5.14 -16.11
C VAL A 29 18.43 -4.06 -16.38
N VAL A 30 18.82 -2.97 -17.07
CA VAL A 30 17.87 -1.89 -17.46
C VAL A 30 16.75 -2.45 -18.35
N LYS A 31 17.07 -3.31 -19.32
CA LYS A 31 16.05 -3.91 -20.20
C LYS A 31 15.05 -4.78 -19.42
N GLU A 32 15.50 -5.53 -18.42
CA GLU A 32 14.62 -6.33 -17.56
C GLU A 32 13.80 -5.51 -16.56
N VAL A 33 14.36 -4.40 -16.09
CA VAL A 33 13.65 -3.40 -15.25
C VAL A 33 12.43 -2.86 -15.99
N PHE A 34 12.58 -2.51 -17.27
CA PHE A 34 11.49 -2.02 -18.12
C PHE A 34 10.65 -3.13 -18.77
N ASN A 35 11.02 -4.40 -18.62
CA ASN A 35 10.26 -5.54 -19.14
C ASN A 35 9.06 -5.86 -18.22
N TRP A 36 7.98 -5.11 -18.43
CA TRP A 36 6.73 -5.22 -17.66
C TRP A 36 5.87 -6.42 -18.08
N TYR A 37 5.91 -6.78 -19.36
CA TYR A 37 5.27 -7.97 -19.93
C TYR A 37 6.33 -8.85 -20.59
N PRO A 38 6.79 -9.93 -19.94
CA PRO A 38 7.88 -10.75 -20.45
C PRO A 38 7.62 -11.21 -21.90
N SER A 39 8.57 -10.94 -22.78
CA SER A 39 8.45 -11.24 -24.21
C SER A 39 8.35 -12.74 -24.53
N HIS A 40 8.77 -13.60 -23.61
CA HIS A 40 8.66 -15.06 -23.74
C HIS A 40 7.22 -15.58 -23.57
N TYR A 41 6.30 -14.76 -23.03
CA TYR A 41 4.91 -15.20 -22.85
C TYR A 41 4.11 -15.17 -24.17
N PRO A 42 3.20 -16.13 -24.37
CA PRO A 42 2.26 -16.12 -25.48
C PRO A 42 1.47 -14.81 -25.55
N ALA A 43 1.11 -14.36 -26.76
CA ALA A 43 0.38 -13.11 -26.97
C ALA A 43 -0.96 -13.05 -26.18
N LYS A 44 -1.63 -14.19 -26.01
CA LYS A 44 -2.86 -14.31 -25.20
C LYS A 44 -2.59 -14.04 -23.71
N GLU A 45 -1.51 -14.58 -23.16
CA GLU A 45 -1.12 -14.35 -21.76
C GLU A 45 -0.70 -12.91 -21.51
N ARG A 46 0.01 -12.28 -22.44
CA ARG A 46 0.37 -10.86 -22.33
C ARG A 46 -0.86 -9.95 -22.33
N LYS A 47 -1.86 -10.26 -23.17
CA LYS A 47 -3.13 -9.53 -23.19
C LYS A 47 -3.92 -9.73 -21.90
N LEU A 48 -3.90 -10.94 -21.32
CA LEU A 48 -4.48 -11.21 -20.02
C LEU A 48 -3.82 -10.37 -18.92
N LEU A 49 -2.49 -10.38 -18.85
CA LEU A 49 -1.73 -9.58 -17.87
C LEU A 49 -2.04 -8.09 -17.99
N PHE A 50 -2.13 -7.56 -19.21
CA PHE A 50 -2.49 -6.16 -19.42
C PHE A 50 -3.89 -5.83 -18.89
N LYS A 51 -4.87 -6.73 -19.11
CA LYS A 51 -6.21 -6.55 -18.56
C LYS A 51 -6.24 -6.63 -17.03
N LEU A 52 -5.47 -7.55 -16.45
CA LEU A 52 -5.33 -7.68 -15.00
C LEU A 52 -4.66 -6.45 -14.39
N ASP A 53 -3.63 -5.90 -15.03
CA ASP A 53 -2.94 -4.70 -14.57
C ASP A 53 -3.85 -3.48 -14.64
N LEU A 54 -4.60 -3.31 -15.73
CA LEU A 54 -5.58 -2.24 -15.84
C LEU A 54 -6.70 -2.33 -14.80
N SER A 55 -7.06 -3.54 -14.37
CA SER A 55 -8.20 -3.74 -13.48
C SER A 55 -7.80 -3.81 -12.01
N ILE A 56 -6.98 -4.79 -11.65
CA ILE A 56 -6.59 -5.07 -10.27
C ILE A 56 -5.51 -4.09 -9.82
N LEU A 57 -4.44 -3.94 -10.60
CA LEU A 57 -3.28 -3.17 -10.17
C LEU A 57 -3.62 -1.68 -10.09
N ILE A 58 -4.18 -1.08 -11.14
CA ILE A 58 -4.56 0.34 -11.11
C ILE A 58 -5.53 0.63 -9.97
N PHE A 59 -6.59 -0.17 -9.81
CA PHE A 59 -7.54 0.01 -8.71
C PHE A 59 -6.83 -0.12 -7.36
N SER A 60 -6.09 -1.19 -7.12
CA SER A 60 -5.37 -1.41 -5.86
C SER A 60 -4.37 -0.29 -5.55
N CYS A 61 -3.70 0.24 -6.57
CA CYS A 61 -2.79 1.38 -6.46
C CYS A 61 -3.54 2.66 -6.08
N LEU A 62 -4.71 2.93 -6.69
CA LEU A 62 -5.54 4.08 -6.35
C LEU A 62 -6.08 3.97 -4.92
N CYS A 63 -6.59 2.81 -4.52
CA CYS A 63 -7.06 2.56 -3.15
C CYS A 63 -5.93 2.76 -2.13
N PHE A 64 -4.72 2.32 -2.46
CA PHE A 64 -3.58 2.51 -1.58
C PHE A 64 -3.09 3.95 -1.54
N PHE A 65 -3.15 4.63 -2.68
CA PHE A 65 -2.85 6.06 -2.78
C PHE A 65 -3.82 6.89 -1.92
N THR A 66 -5.13 6.68 -2.05
CA THR A 66 -6.14 7.37 -1.22
C THR A 66 -5.96 7.07 0.26
N LYS A 67 -5.62 5.81 0.59
CA LYS A 67 -5.37 5.37 1.96
C LYS A 67 -4.32 6.25 2.64
N TYR A 68 -3.16 6.37 2.01
CA TYR A 68 -2.09 7.17 2.59
C TYR A 68 -2.33 8.66 2.50
N LEU A 69 -3.13 9.11 1.53
CA LEU A 69 -3.58 10.49 1.44
C LEU A 69 -4.39 10.87 2.71
N ASP A 70 -5.38 10.09 3.12
CA ASP A 70 -6.19 10.34 4.34
C ASP A 70 -5.37 10.23 5.64
N GLN A 71 -4.47 9.25 5.74
CA GLN A 71 -3.61 9.11 6.91
C GLN A 71 -2.67 10.32 7.09
N SER A 72 -2.04 10.78 6.02
CA SER A 72 -1.18 11.96 6.09
C SER A 72 -1.98 13.26 6.25
N ASN A 73 -3.21 13.30 5.74
CA ASN A 73 -4.10 14.45 5.87
C ASN A 73 -4.31 14.86 7.33
N LEU A 74 -4.45 13.90 8.27
CA LEU A 74 -4.61 14.23 9.70
C LEU A 74 -3.40 15.00 10.25
N SER A 75 -2.19 14.51 9.98
CA SER A 75 -0.96 15.12 10.51
C SER A 75 -0.72 16.49 9.89
N ASN A 76 -0.97 16.63 8.58
CA ASN A 76 -0.86 17.89 7.86
C ASN A 76 -1.91 18.90 8.35
N ALA A 77 -3.18 18.49 8.49
CA ALA A 77 -4.27 19.29 9.05
C ALA A 77 -3.93 19.80 10.48
N TYR A 78 -3.42 18.91 11.34
CA TYR A 78 -2.99 19.27 12.70
C TYR A 78 -1.95 20.39 12.72
N THR A 79 -0.99 20.36 11.79
CA THR A 79 0.03 21.41 11.69
C THR A 79 -0.46 22.71 11.05
N SER A 80 -1.55 22.66 10.27
CA SER A 80 -2.06 23.77 9.44
C SER A 80 -3.32 24.46 9.99
N GLY A 81 -3.58 24.39 11.30
CA GLY A 81 -4.65 25.18 11.95
C GLY A 81 -5.70 24.36 12.70
N MET A 82 -5.74 23.04 12.52
CA MET A 82 -6.71 22.19 13.23
C MET A 82 -6.46 22.15 14.74
N LYS A 83 -5.21 22.29 15.17
CA LYS A 83 -4.85 22.35 16.59
C LYS A 83 -5.49 23.57 17.26
N GLU A 84 -5.40 24.71 16.61
CA GLU A 84 -5.90 25.99 17.10
C GLU A 84 -7.43 26.07 16.99
N ASP A 85 -8.03 25.58 15.89
CA ASP A 85 -9.48 25.58 15.67
C ASP A 85 -10.28 24.67 16.64
N LEU A 86 -9.68 23.56 17.09
CA LEU A 86 -10.31 22.56 17.97
C LEU A 86 -9.74 22.55 19.40
N GLU A 87 -8.91 23.54 19.74
CA GLU A 87 -8.28 23.69 21.06
C GLU A 87 -7.53 22.44 21.55
N LEU A 88 -6.76 21.80 20.65
CA LEU A 88 -6.06 20.55 20.91
C LEU A 88 -4.67 20.81 21.52
N TYR A 89 -4.61 21.05 22.83
CA TYR A 89 -3.37 21.46 23.52
C TYR A 89 -2.59 20.34 24.23
N GLY A 90 -3.02 19.07 24.12
CA GLY A 90 -2.44 17.92 24.82
C GLY A 90 -2.09 16.74 23.89
N ASN A 91 -2.48 15.53 24.32
CA ASN A 91 -2.17 14.26 23.65
C ASN A 91 -3.27 13.82 22.65
N GLU A 92 -4.18 14.72 22.28
CA GLU A 92 -5.36 14.39 21.46
C GLU A 92 -4.95 13.85 20.08
N LEU A 93 -3.89 14.39 19.47
CA LEU A 93 -3.35 13.86 18.21
C LEU A 93 -2.93 12.39 18.35
N ASN A 94 -2.32 12.03 19.48
CA ASN A 94 -1.94 10.64 19.73
C ASN A 94 -3.20 9.78 19.91
N TYR A 95 -4.19 10.26 20.67
CA TYR A 95 -5.46 9.56 20.85
C TYR A 95 -6.26 9.39 19.54
N PHE A 96 -6.18 10.32 18.57
CA PHE A 96 -6.75 10.13 17.23
C PHE A 96 -6.10 8.95 16.50
N ASN A 97 -4.78 8.82 16.60
CA ASN A 97 -4.05 7.69 16.01
C ASN A 97 -4.36 6.38 16.73
N VAL A 98 -4.42 6.39 18.06
CA VAL A 98 -4.74 5.19 18.85
C VAL A 98 -6.14 4.69 18.56
N SER A 99 -7.14 5.57 18.51
CA SER A 99 -8.53 5.19 18.18
C SER A 99 -8.63 4.58 16.77
N TYR A 100 -7.94 5.18 15.80
CA TYR A 100 -7.81 4.66 14.44
C TYR A 100 -7.16 3.26 14.40
N PHE A 101 -5.96 3.10 14.97
CA PHE A 101 -5.23 1.83 14.93
C PHE A 101 -5.93 0.72 15.73
N THR A 102 -6.62 1.07 16.82
CA THR A 102 -7.41 0.10 17.59
C THR A 102 -8.52 -0.50 16.74
N ALA A 103 -9.29 0.34 16.04
CA ALA A 103 -10.32 -0.13 15.12
C ALA A 103 -9.72 -0.95 13.97
N TYR A 104 -8.61 -0.48 13.41
CA TYR A 104 -7.88 -1.14 12.33
C TYR A 104 -7.51 -2.58 12.72
N VAL A 105 -6.90 -2.78 13.89
CA VAL A 105 -6.48 -4.10 14.38
C VAL A 105 -7.68 -5.03 14.58
N ILE A 106 -8.77 -4.52 15.16
CA ILE A 106 -9.99 -5.32 15.41
C ILE A 106 -10.64 -5.75 14.09
N ALA A 107 -10.73 -4.85 13.10
CA ALA A 107 -11.36 -5.12 11.81
C ALA A 107 -10.48 -5.95 10.86
N GLN A 108 -9.15 -5.90 11.00
CA GLN A 108 -8.21 -6.53 10.07
C GLN A 108 -8.52 -8.02 9.83
N ILE A 109 -8.63 -8.79 10.92
CA ILE A 109 -8.85 -10.24 10.86
C ILE A 109 -10.24 -10.58 10.30
N PRO A 110 -11.36 -10.08 10.87
CA PRO A 110 -12.69 -10.46 10.40
C PRO A 110 -12.96 -10.00 8.96
N LEU A 111 -12.56 -8.78 8.58
CA LEU A 111 -12.79 -8.28 7.22
C LEU A 111 -11.94 -9.01 6.19
N LEU A 112 -10.70 -9.41 6.52
CA LEU A 112 -9.88 -10.23 5.63
C LEU A 112 -10.49 -11.63 5.42
N LEU A 113 -11.03 -12.25 6.49
CA LEU A 113 -11.74 -13.53 6.38
C LEU A 113 -13.00 -13.41 5.52
N LEU A 114 -13.70 -12.28 5.59
CA LEU A 114 -14.86 -12.04 4.72
C LEU A 114 -14.46 -11.80 3.26
N ILE A 115 -13.37 -11.07 3.00
CA ILE A 115 -12.83 -10.86 1.64
C ILE A 115 -12.39 -12.16 1.01
N SER A 116 -11.90 -13.12 1.79
CA SER A 116 -11.53 -14.46 1.28
C SER A 116 -12.73 -15.22 0.67
N ARG A 117 -13.97 -14.80 0.93
CA ARG A 117 -15.17 -15.43 0.38
C ARG A 117 -15.41 -14.96 -1.08
N PRO A 118 -15.45 -15.88 -2.07
CA PRO A 118 -15.54 -15.52 -3.49
C PRO A 118 -16.77 -14.67 -3.84
N LYS A 119 -17.91 -14.89 -3.17
CA LYS A 119 -19.15 -14.14 -3.43
C LYS A 119 -19.07 -12.68 -2.98
N LEU A 120 -18.26 -12.38 -1.96
CA LEU A 120 -18.21 -11.07 -1.31
C LEU A 120 -16.97 -10.26 -1.70
N ALA A 121 -15.86 -10.92 -2.06
CA ALA A 121 -14.58 -10.28 -2.38
C ALA A 121 -14.69 -9.09 -3.35
N ARG A 122 -15.54 -9.22 -4.37
CA ARG A 122 -15.74 -8.19 -5.40
C ARG A 122 -16.40 -6.92 -4.87
N TYR A 123 -17.43 -7.06 -4.05
CA TYR A 123 -18.25 -5.93 -3.59
C TYR A 123 -17.74 -5.33 -2.29
N MET A 124 -17.10 -6.13 -1.44
CA MET A 124 -16.67 -5.69 -0.13
C MET A 124 -15.67 -4.54 -0.16
N LEU A 125 -14.58 -4.66 -0.91
CA LEU A 125 -13.55 -3.62 -0.94
C LEU A 125 -14.13 -2.27 -1.41
N PRO A 126 -14.83 -2.19 -2.55
CA PRO A 126 -15.50 -0.96 -2.98
C PRO A 126 -16.54 -0.42 -1.99
N THR A 127 -17.37 -1.28 -1.35
CA THR A 127 -18.36 -0.81 -0.36
C THR A 127 -17.71 -0.21 0.88
N LEU A 128 -16.65 -0.83 1.38
CA LEU A 128 -15.92 -0.34 2.54
C LEU A 128 -15.21 0.98 2.22
N GLU A 129 -14.69 1.14 1.00
CA GLU A 129 -14.09 2.41 0.54
C GLU A 129 -15.11 3.54 0.40
N ILE A 130 -16.33 3.26 -0.08
CA ILE A 130 -17.40 4.27 -0.08
C ILE A 130 -17.75 4.68 1.35
N ALA A 131 -17.93 3.71 2.25
CA ALA A 131 -18.27 4.00 3.64
C ALA A 131 -17.18 4.83 4.33
N TRP A 132 -15.91 4.48 4.11
CA TRP A 132 -14.76 5.26 4.56
C TRP A 132 -14.75 6.67 3.96
N GLY A 133 -14.90 6.81 2.64
CA GLY A 133 -14.92 8.12 1.98
C GLY A 133 -16.02 9.06 2.49
N ILE A 134 -17.21 8.53 2.78
CA ILE A 134 -18.31 9.29 3.40
C ILE A 134 -17.94 9.76 4.82
N LEU A 135 -17.29 8.92 5.61
CA LEU A 135 -16.82 9.29 6.95
C LEU A 135 -15.70 10.34 6.89
N THR A 136 -14.81 10.27 5.90
CA THR A 136 -13.79 11.30 5.65
C THR A 136 -14.44 12.64 5.31
N PHE A 137 -15.50 12.66 4.50
CA PHE A 137 -16.29 13.88 4.32
C PHE A 137 -16.89 14.40 5.62
N ALA A 138 -17.43 13.51 6.47
CA ALA A 138 -18.00 13.90 7.75
C ALA A 138 -16.94 14.54 8.69
N GLN A 139 -15.67 14.14 8.60
CA GLN A 139 -14.58 14.75 9.38
C GLN A 139 -14.40 16.25 9.10
N SER A 140 -14.70 16.71 7.88
CA SER A 140 -14.59 18.14 7.52
C SER A 140 -15.52 19.07 8.31
N ARG A 141 -16.60 18.53 8.90
CA ARG A 141 -17.62 19.30 9.64
C ARG A 141 -17.51 19.18 11.15
N VAL A 142 -16.46 18.53 11.65
CA VAL A 142 -16.28 18.29 13.08
C VAL A 142 -16.02 19.59 13.82
N THR A 143 -16.67 19.72 14.98
CA THR A 143 -16.51 20.85 15.91
C THR A 143 -15.89 20.47 17.25
N SER A 144 -15.72 19.17 17.53
CA SER A 144 -15.20 18.68 18.80
C SER A 144 -14.23 17.49 18.63
N ALA A 145 -13.23 17.41 19.49
CA ALA A 145 -12.28 16.30 19.53
C ALA A 145 -12.96 14.93 19.72
N THR A 146 -14.05 14.85 20.48
CA THR A 146 -14.77 13.59 20.75
C THR A 146 -15.46 13.04 19.52
N GLN A 147 -16.07 13.91 18.71
CA GLN A 147 -16.64 13.54 17.41
C GLN A 147 -15.55 13.01 16.48
N LEU A 148 -14.37 13.61 16.51
CA LEU A 148 -13.24 13.15 15.71
C LEU A 148 -12.74 11.78 16.15
N TYR A 149 -12.65 11.48 17.46
CA TYR A 149 -12.30 10.13 17.94
C TYR A 149 -13.26 9.07 17.41
N ALA A 150 -14.57 9.33 17.45
CA ALA A 150 -15.57 8.40 16.94
C ALA A 150 -15.44 8.20 15.42
N LEU A 151 -15.30 9.28 14.65
CA LEU A 151 -15.11 9.18 13.20
C LEU A 151 -13.81 8.44 12.85
N ARG A 152 -12.72 8.71 13.57
CA ARG A 152 -11.43 8.02 13.39
C ARG A 152 -11.51 6.53 13.66
N PHE A 153 -12.28 6.13 14.67
CA PHE A 153 -12.56 4.72 14.93
C PHE A 153 -13.27 4.06 13.75
N PHE A 154 -14.34 4.65 13.23
CA PHE A 154 -15.07 4.06 12.09
C PHE A 154 -14.24 4.07 10.81
N VAL A 155 -13.47 5.13 10.56
CA VAL A 155 -12.52 5.22 9.44
C VAL A 155 -11.52 4.07 9.50
N GLY A 156 -10.88 3.85 10.66
CA GLY A 156 -9.95 2.73 10.85
C GLY A 156 -10.61 1.36 10.67
N LEU A 157 -11.87 1.22 11.08
CA LEU A 157 -12.65 -0.01 10.89
C LEU A 157 -12.85 -0.36 9.41
N PHE A 158 -13.24 0.64 8.59
CA PHE A 158 -13.53 0.43 7.16
C PHE A 158 -12.26 0.39 6.29
N GLU A 159 -11.19 1.08 6.70
CA GLU A 159 -9.92 1.12 5.97
C GLU A 159 -9.04 -0.13 6.21
N ALA A 160 -9.27 -0.88 7.30
CA ALA A 160 -8.50 -2.07 7.68
C ALA A 160 -8.14 -3.02 6.52
N PRO A 161 -9.11 -3.50 5.73
CA PRO A 161 -8.85 -4.53 4.75
C PRO A 161 -8.19 -4.02 3.47
N VAL A 162 -8.05 -2.71 3.25
CA VAL A 162 -7.50 -2.18 2.00
C VAL A 162 -6.08 -2.70 1.78
N PHE A 163 -5.21 -2.68 2.81
CA PHE A 163 -3.83 -3.18 2.70
C PHE A 163 -3.79 -4.69 2.42
N ALA A 164 -4.35 -5.50 3.33
CA ALA A 164 -4.23 -6.95 3.25
C ALA A 164 -5.12 -7.57 2.18
N GLY A 165 -6.29 -7.00 1.93
CA GLY A 165 -7.26 -7.45 0.92
C GLY A 165 -6.77 -7.22 -0.50
N THR A 166 -6.22 -6.05 -0.82
CA THR A 166 -5.62 -5.81 -2.14
C THR A 166 -4.41 -6.71 -2.37
N HIS A 167 -3.55 -6.89 -1.35
CA HIS A 167 -2.43 -7.83 -1.39
C HIS A 167 -2.86 -9.28 -1.62
N PHE A 168 -3.88 -9.72 -0.90
CA PHE A 168 -4.44 -11.06 -1.06
C PHE A 168 -4.98 -11.29 -2.48
N ILE A 169 -5.62 -10.28 -3.05
CA ILE A 169 -6.18 -10.37 -4.40
C ILE A 169 -5.07 -10.34 -5.46
N LEU A 170 -4.05 -9.48 -5.32
CA LEU A 170 -2.86 -9.52 -6.17
C LEU A 170 -2.22 -10.93 -6.15
N GLY A 171 -2.03 -11.52 -4.97
CA GLY A 171 -1.48 -12.86 -4.82
C GLY A 171 -2.36 -14.00 -5.37
N SER A 172 -3.64 -13.73 -5.64
CA SER A 172 -4.58 -14.72 -6.19
C SER A 172 -4.61 -14.75 -7.72
N TRP A 173 -4.16 -13.69 -8.39
CA TRP A 173 -4.20 -13.57 -9.85
C TRP A 173 -2.83 -13.60 -10.53
N TYR A 174 -1.77 -13.22 -9.82
CA TYR A 174 -0.42 -13.12 -10.38
C TYR A 174 0.48 -14.28 -9.95
N ARG A 175 1.34 -14.71 -10.88
CA ARG A 175 2.42 -15.67 -10.62
C ARG A 175 3.48 -15.07 -9.69
N LYS A 176 4.25 -15.89 -8.98
CA LYS A 176 5.27 -15.39 -8.01
C LYS A 176 6.27 -14.40 -8.61
N GLN A 177 6.73 -14.67 -9.83
CA GLN A 177 7.71 -13.81 -10.53
C GLN A 177 7.10 -12.46 -10.96
N GLU A 178 5.80 -12.46 -11.25
CA GLU A 178 5.04 -11.29 -11.70
C GLU A 178 4.55 -10.42 -10.53
N LEU A 179 4.24 -11.08 -9.41
CA LEU A 179 3.71 -10.46 -8.20
C LEU A 179 4.72 -9.50 -7.58
N PHE A 180 6.01 -9.84 -7.57
CA PHE A 180 7.04 -9.03 -6.92
C PHE A 180 7.15 -7.62 -7.52
N LYS A 181 7.23 -7.53 -8.87
CA LYS A 181 7.28 -6.23 -9.57
C LYS A 181 6.00 -5.40 -9.32
N ARG A 182 4.84 -6.05 -9.37
CA ARG A 182 3.52 -5.40 -9.20
C ARG A 182 3.26 -4.95 -7.77
N ALA A 183 3.64 -5.76 -6.79
CA ALA A 183 3.60 -5.41 -5.38
C ALA A 183 4.53 -4.24 -5.06
N GLY A 184 5.70 -4.18 -5.71
CA GLY A 184 6.60 -3.02 -5.64
C GLY A 184 5.95 -1.74 -6.14
N THR A 185 5.32 -1.77 -7.32
CA THR A 185 4.58 -0.63 -7.86
C THR A 185 3.40 -0.22 -7.00
N TRP A 186 2.67 -1.19 -6.45
CA TRP A 186 1.64 -0.90 -5.45
C TRP A 186 2.20 -0.19 -4.22
N PHE A 187 3.37 -0.62 -3.73
CA PHE A 187 3.97 -0.01 -2.54
C PHE A 187 4.43 1.44 -2.78
N ILE A 188 4.82 1.80 -4.00
CA ILE A 188 5.17 3.18 -4.38
C ILE A 188 3.99 4.14 -4.17
N CYS A 189 2.74 3.67 -4.29
CA CYS A 189 1.55 4.49 -4.10
C CYS A 189 1.41 5.04 -2.67
N ASN A 190 2.01 4.39 -1.67
CA ASN A 190 2.09 4.93 -0.31
C ASN A 190 2.78 6.29 -0.29
N SER A 191 4.06 6.31 -0.70
CA SER A 191 4.86 7.53 -0.71
C SER A 191 4.28 8.59 -1.64
N LEU A 192 3.69 8.21 -2.77
CA LEU A 192 2.97 9.14 -3.65
C LEU A 192 1.77 9.77 -2.95
N GLY A 193 0.95 9.00 -2.24
CA GLY A 193 -0.22 9.50 -1.50
C GLY A 193 0.17 10.52 -0.43
N THR A 194 1.16 10.19 0.40
CA THR A 194 1.69 11.10 1.42
C THR A 194 2.29 12.37 0.80
N MET A 195 3.01 12.23 -0.32
CA MET A 195 3.60 13.36 -1.03
C MET A 195 2.53 14.32 -1.56
N VAL A 196 1.51 13.80 -2.24
CA VAL A 196 0.42 14.60 -2.80
C VAL A 196 -0.41 15.26 -1.70
N SER A 197 -0.67 14.57 -0.58
CA SER A 197 -1.36 15.15 0.59
C SER A 197 -0.65 16.40 1.12
N GLY A 198 0.69 16.38 1.25
CA GLY A 198 1.46 17.54 1.71
C GLY A 198 1.31 18.75 0.78
N TYR A 199 1.37 18.52 -0.54
CA TYR A 199 1.15 19.58 -1.54
C TYR A 199 -0.28 20.09 -1.55
N LEU A 200 -1.27 19.20 -1.47
CA LEU A 200 -2.68 19.56 -1.39
C LEU A 200 -2.96 20.40 -0.14
N GLN A 201 -2.41 20.04 1.01
CA GLN A 201 -2.56 20.83 2.24
C GLN A 201 -1.91 22.21 2.11
N ALA A 202 -0.71 22.29 1.54
CA ALA A 202 -0.05 23.58 1.33
C ALA A 202 -0.88 24.49 0.42
N ALA A 203 -1.43 23.95 -0.68
CA ALA A 203 -2.28 24.69 -1.60
C ALA A 203 -3.64 25.07 -0.99
N ALA A 204 -4.25 24.17 -0.21
CA ALA A 204 -5.51 24.43 0.49
C ALA A 204 -5.34 25.52 1.56
N TYR A 205 -4.22 25.51 2.29
CA TYR A 205 -3.92 26.53 3.27
C TYR A 205 -3.70 27.91 2.63
N THR A 206 -3.01 28.00 1.49
CA THR A 206 -2.74 29.31 0.85
C THR A 206 -3.93 29.87 0.08
N ASN A 207 -4.71 29.02 -0.60
CA ASN A 207 -5.71 29.47 -1.58
C ASN A 207 -7.16 29.27 -1.11
N LEU A 208 -7.42 28.34 -0.19
CA LEU A 208 -8.78 27.95 0.22
C LEU A 208 -9.10 28.32 1.68
N SER A 209 -8.13 28.86 2.43
CA SER A 209 -8.39 29.34 3.79
C SER A 209 -9.34 30.53 3.78
N GLY A 210 -10.49 30.41 4.44
CA GLY A 210 -11.54 31.44 4.49
C GLY A 210 -12.54 31.36 3.33
N VAL A 211 -12.30 30.52 2.31
CA VAL A 211 -13.25 30.29 1.23
C VAL A 211 -14.45 29.51 1.78
N ALA A 212 -15.66 30.02 1.53
CA ALA A 212 -16.92 29.52 2.07
C ALA A 212 -16.99 29.47 3.63
N GLY A 213 -16.17 30.26 4.32
CA GLY A 213 -16.12 30.27 5.79
C GLY A 213 -15.50 29.02 6.42
N LEU A 214 -14.80 28.20 5.62
CA LEU A 214 -14.12 26.99 6.08
C LEU A 214 -12.62 27.24 6.23
N SER A 215 -12.02 26.68 7.27
CA SER A 215 -10.57 26.68 7.46
C SER A 215 -9.88 25.73 6.47
N GLY A 216 -8.64 26.04 6.10
CA GLY A 216 -7.91 25.32 5.05
C GLY A 216 -7.76 23.81 5.28
N TRP A 217 -7.74 23.36 6.54
CA TRP A 217 -7.68 21.93 6.88
C TRP A 217 -9.01 21.19 6.61
N ARG A 218 -10.16 21.87 6.69
CA ARG A 218 -11.47 21.26 6.40
C ARG A 218 -11.62 20.96 4.91
N TRP A 219 -11.08 21.83 4.06
CA TRP A 219 -11.03 21.63 2.61
C TRP A 219 -10.23 20.39 2.21
N LEU A 220 -9.19 20.04 2.98
CA LEU A 220 -8.39 18.85 2.73
C LEU A 220 -9.23 17.57 2.83
N PHE A 221 -10.02 17.42 3.90
CA PHE A 221 -10.93 16.28 4.08
C PHE A 221 -12.04 16.23 3.02
N ILE A 222 -12.50 17.39 2.55
CA ILE A 222 -13.49 17.47 1.45
C ILE A 222 -12.87 16.97 0.14
N ILE A 223 -11.68 17.47 -0.24
CA ILE A 223 -11.00 17.09 -1.47
C ILE A 223 -10.68 15.60 -1.48
N ASP A 224 -10.24 15.06 -0.34
CA ASP A 224 -9.94 13.64 -0.19
C ASP A 224 -11.18 12.75 -0.38
N GLY A 225 -12.31 13.13 0.23
CA GLY A 225 -13.57 12.46 0.00
C GLY A 225 -14.02 12.50 -1.48
N ILE A 226 -13.87 13.66 -2.14
CA ILE A 226 -14.22 13.84 -3.57
C ILE A 226 -13.39 12.92 -4.46
N PHE A 227 -12.12 12.68 -4.10
CA PHE A 227 -11.25 11.79 -4.86
C PHE A 227 -11.54 10.31 -4.55
N THR A 228 -11.81 9.98 -3.28
CA THR A 228 -12.00 8.60 -2.81
C THR A 228 -13.31 7.98 -3.30
N ILE A 229 -14.43 8.71 -3.28
CA ILE A 229 -15.74 8.15 -3.68
C ILE A 229 -15.77 7.69 -5.16
N PRO A 230 -15.33 8.48 -6.16
CA PRO A 230 -15.30 8.04 -7.55
C PRO A 230 -14.37 6.86 -7.79
N VAL A 231 -13.22 6.80 -7.10
CA VAL A 231 -12.31 5.64 -7.16
C VAL A 231 -13.03 4.39 -6.67
N ALA A 232 -13.70 4.47 -5.52
CA ALA A 232 -14.47 3.36 -4.97
C ALA A 232 -15.63 2.94 -5.90
N LEU A 233 -16.33 3.89 -6.51
CA LEU A 233 -17.38 3.64 -7.50
C LEU A 233 -16.83 2.93 -8.74
N ALA A 234 -15.69 3.38 -9.27
CA ALA A 234 -15.00 2.72 -10.37
C ALA A 234 -14.61 1.27 -10.02
N GLY A 235 -14.27 1.03 -8.75
CA GLY A 235 -14.02 -0.29 -8.19
C GLY A 235 -15.15 -1.30 -8.43
N PHE A 236 -16.42 -0.90 -8.33
CA PHE A 236 -17.54 -1.82 -8.57
C PHE A 236 -17.58 -2.39 -10.00
N PHE A 237 -17.13 -1.60 -10.98
CA PHE A 237 -17.12 -1.97 -12.39
C PHE A 237 -15.85 -2.70 -12.80
N ILE A 238 -14.70 -2.24 -12.29
CA ILE A 238 -13.37 -2.68 -12.74
C ILE A 238 -12.86 -3.86 -11.90
N PHE A 239 -13.18 -3.93 -10.62
CA PHE A 239 -12.56 -4.87 -9.70
C PHE A 239 -13.09 -6.30 -9.87
N PRO A 240 -12.22 -7.28 -10.16
CA PRO A 240 -12.64 -8.65 -10.44
C PRO A 240 -12.88 -9.51 -9.18
N GLY A 241 -12.38 -9.09 -8.00
CA GLY A 241 -12.40 -9.93 -6.79
C GLY A 241 -11.39 -11.09 -6.88
N ILE A 242 -11.76 -12.28 -6.42
CA ILE A 242 -10.94 -13.51 -6.48
C ILE A 242 -11.22 -14.22 -7.84
N PRO A 243 -10.33 -15.07 -8.40
CA PRO A 243 -10.63 -15.83 -9.62
C PRO A 243 -11.90 -16.69 -9.58
N GLU A 244 -12.39 -17.00 -8.38
CA GLU A 244 -13.64 -17.74 -8.13
C GLU A 244 -14.87 -16.82 -7.99
N SER A 245 -14.68 -15.50 -7.98
CA SER A 245 -15.73 -14.50 -7.85
C SER A 245 -16.57 -14.36 -9.13
N PRO A 246 -17.77 -13.76 -9.05
CA PRO A 246 -18.62 -13.49 -10.21
C PRO A 246 -17.87 -12.69 -11.27
N LYS A 247 -18.01 -13.11 -12.54
CA LYS A 247 -17.31 -12.52 -13.69
C LYS A 247 -17.45 -10.99 -13.71
N PRO A 248 -16.33 -10.23 -13.76
CA PRO A 248 -16.36 -8.80 -13.99
C PRO A 248 -16.67 -8.49 -15.45
N ILE A 249 -17.13 -7.27 -15.71
CA ILE A 249 -17.52 -6.81 -17.06
C ILE A 249 -16.30 -6.84 -18.01
N PHE A 250 -15.10 -6.67 -17.46
CA PHE A 250 -13.87 -6.48 -18.23
C PHE A 250 -13.13 -7.76 -18.65
N LEU A 251 -13.39 -8.92 -18.00
CA LEU A 251 -12.72 -10.19 -18.30
C LEU A 251 -13.66 -11.16 -19.02
N THR A 252 -13.14 -11.89 -20.01
CA THR A 252 -13.88 -12.95 -20.75
C THR A 252 -13.85 -14.27 -19.98
N HIS A 253 -14.73 -15.22 -20.29
CA HIS A 253 -14.64 -16.57 -19.70
C HIS A 253 -13.31 -17.26 -20.02
N ASP A 254 -12.83 -17.08 -21.26
CA ASP A 254 -11.53 -17.60 -21.71
C ASP A 254 -10.34 -16.98 -20.97
N ASP A 255 -10.46 -15.71 -20.57
CA ASP A 255 -9.43 -15.02 -19.79
C ASP A 255 -9.35 -15.61 -18.36
N ILE A 256 -10.51 -15.95 -17.77
CA ILE A 256 -10.61 -16.52 -16.42
C ILE A 256 -10.15 -17.97 -16.40
N SER A 257 -10.49 -18.78 -17.41
CA SER A 257 -10.01 -20.16 -17.51
C SER A 257 -8.48 -20.19 -17.67
N LEU A 258 -7.92 -19.32 -18.51
CA LEU A 258 -6.48 -19.18 -18.68
C LEU A 258 -5.81 -18.74 -17.37
N ALA A 259 -6.39 -17.79 -16.63
CA ALA A 259 -5.86 -17.39 -15.33
C ALA A 259 -5.86 -18.55 -14.31
N LYS A 260 -6.92 -19.35 -14.27
CA LYS A 260 -7.03 -20.51 -13.38
C LYS A 260 -6.03 -21.62 -13.73
N GLU A 261 -5.85 -21.91 -15.01
CA GLU A 261 -4.84 -22.86 -15.50
C GLU A 261 -3.43 -22.43 -15.06
N ARG A 262 -3.09 -21.16 -15.28
CA ARG A 262 -1.80 -20.59 -14.86
C ARG A 262 -1.51 -20.69 -13.36
N MET A 263 -2.55 -20.55 -12.53
CA MET A 263 -2.42 -20.66 -11.07
C MET A 263 -2.35 -22.12 -10.60
N ALA A 264 -2.98 -23.03 -11.33
CA ALA A 264 -2.85 -24.47 -11.10
C ALA A 264 -1.43 -24.97 -11.38
N ASP A 265 -0.78 -24.45 -12.43
CA ASP A 265 0.61 -24.76 -12.77
C ASP A 265 1.59 -24.40 -11.63
N GLU A 266 1.35 -23.29 -10.92
CA GLU A 266 2.16 -22.88 -9.77
C GLU A 266 1.84 -23.64 -8.46
N LYS A 267 0.95 -24.64 -8.52
CA LYS A 267 0.47 -25.41 -7.35
C LYS A 267 -0.11 -24.53 -6.24
N VAL A 268 -0.66 -23.36 -6.59
CA VAL A 268 -1.32 -22.49 -5.62
C VAL A 268 -2.61 -23.19 -5.19
N ARG A 269 -2.66 -23.62 -3.92
CA ARG A 269 -3.82 -24.35 -3.41
C ARG A 269 -5.05 -23.45 -3.44
N PRO A 270 -6.19 -23.93 -3.96
CA PRO A 270 -7.43 -23.17 -3.88
C PRO A 270 -7.75 -22.88 -2.40
N PRO A 271 -8.44 -21.76 -2.11
CA PRO A 271 -8.79 -21.38 -0.75
C PRO A 271 -9.59 -22.52 -0.09
N GLY A 272 -8.95 -23.20 0.87
CA GLY A 272 -9.59 -24.26 1.65
C GLY A 272 -10.67 -23.69 2.57
N LYS A 273 -11.55 -24.56 3.07
CA LYS A 273 -12.54 -24.15 4.08
C LYS A 273 -11.81 -23.60 5.31
N LEU A 274 -12.17 -22.38 5.70
CA LEU A 274 -11.67 -21.73 6.92
C LEU A 274 -12.23 -22.47 8.15
N ASN A 275 -11.46 -23.42 8.67
CA ASN A 275 -11.74 -24.09 9.94
C ASN A 275 -10.87 -23.51 11.06
N LEU A 276 -11.37 -23.54 12.29
CA LEU A 276 -10.62 -23.16 13.49
C LEU A 276 -9.31 -23.96 13.64
N ASP A 277 -9.26 -25.17 13.09
CA ASP A 277 -8.04 -25.99 13.03
C ASP A 277 -6.93 -25.34 12.20
N VAL A 278 -7.27 -24.61 11.14
CA VAL A 278 -6.29 -23.85 10.34
C VAL A 278 -5.72 -22.72 11.18
N PHE A 279 -6.54 -22.03 11.96
CA PHE A 279 -6.08 -20.96 12.87
C PHE A 279 -5.14 -21.52 13.94
N LYS A 280 -5.51 -22.63 14.59
CA LYS A 280 -4.67 -23.32 15.57
C LYS A 280 -3.35 -23.81 14.97
N ARG A 281 -3.38 -24.36 13.75
CA ARG A 281 -2.18 -24.84 13.05
C ARG A 281 -1.26 -23.68 12.65
N SER A 282 -1.81 -22.57 12.20
CA SER A 282 -1.04 -21.38 11.83
C SER A 282 -0.35 -20.79 13.06
N LEU A 283 -1.07 -20.56 14.16
CA LEU A 283 -0.49 -20.02 15.39
C LEU A 283 0.61 -20.92 15.98
N ARG A 284 0.56 -22.24 15.79
CA ARG A 284 1.60 -23.15 16.29
C ARG A 284 2.91 -23.09 15.47
N ARG A 285 2.93 -22.43 14.31
CA ARG A 285 4.15 -22.35 13.48
C ARG A 285 5.04 -21.21 13.96
N TRP A 286 6.27 -21.56 14.37
CA TRP A 286 7.27 -20.59 14.83
C TRP A 286 7.58 -19.49 13.81
N HIS A 287 7.51 -19.81 12.51
CA HIS A 287 7.74 -18.86 11.42
C HIS A 287 6.86 -17.60 11.50
N ILE A 288 5.62 -17.71 12.01
CA ILE A 288 4.73 -16.55 12.15
C ILE A 288 5.28 -15.59 13.20
N TYR A 289 5.74 -16.10 14.34
CA TYR A 289 6.27 -15.24 15.41
C TYR A 289 7.54 -14.52 14.99
N VAL A 290 8.44 -15.22 14.27
CA VAL A 290 9.65 -14.59 13.73
C VAL A 290 9.31 -13.54 12.67
N PHE A 291 8.36 -13.84 11.77
CA PHE A 291 7.91 -12.87 10.78
C PHE A 291 7.26 -11.63 11.42
N VAL A 292 6.37 -11.83 12.40
CA VAL A 292 5.72 -10.74 13.14
C VAL A 292 6.75 -9.90 13.89
N PHE A 293 7.72 -10.52 14.54
CA PHE A 293 8.78 -9.80 15.24
C PHE A 293 9.63 -8.94 14.28
N CYS A 294 10.09 -9.54 13.17
CA CYS A 294 10.83 -8.79 12.15
C CYS A 294 10.00 -7.66 11.55
N TYR A 295 8.70 -7.87 11.34
CA TYR A 295 7.79 -6.85 10.83
C TYR A 295 7.59 -5.70 11.82
N ILE A 296 7.48 -5.99 13.13
CA ILE A 296 7.44 -4.97 14.19
C ILE A 296 8.71 -4.12 14.15
N CYS A 297 9.90 -4.75 14.10
CA CYS A 297 11.17 -4.02 14.02
C CYS A 297 11.23 -3.12 12.77
N MET A 298 10.77 -3.62 11.62
CA MET A 298 10.70 -2.84 10.39
C MET A 298 9.78 -1.62 10.53
N ILE A 299 8.59 -1.77 11.11
CA ILE A 299 7.69 -0.63 11.33
C ILE A 299 8.32 0.38 12.30
N ILE A 300 8.87 -0.07 13.43
CA ILE A 300 9.50 0.82 14.43
C ILE A 300 10.61 1.67 13.80
N SER A 301 11.40 1.09 12.90
CA SER A 301 12.47 1.81 12.19
C SER A 301 11.98 2.98 11.32
N SER A 302 10.69 2.98 10.94
CA SER A 302 10.11 4.00 10.06
C SER A 302 9.47 5.19 10.79
N TYR A 303 9.19 5.06 12.10
CA TYR A 303 8.54 6.12 12.90
C TYR A 303 9.26 7.48 12.92
N PRO A 304 10.61 7.57 12.94
CA PRO A 304 11.29 8.87 12.96
C PRO A 304 10.90 9.77 11.79
N SER A 305 10.61 9.21 10.62
CA SER A 305 10.17 9.96 9.45
C SER A 305 8.85 10.71 9.67
N SER A 306 7.97 10.21 10.54
CA SER A 306 6.67 10.80 10.86
C SER A 306 6.77 12.06 11.74
N TYR A 307 7.86 12.21 12.49
CA TYR A 307 8.06 13.33 13.44
C TYR A 307 8.76 14.54 12.81
N MET A 308 9.23 14.42 11.57
CA MET A 308 9.90 15.51 10.84
C MET A 308 9.02 16.78 10.79
N ASN A 309 7.72 16.65 10.54
CA ASN A 309 6.81 17.79 10.46
C ASN A 309 6.70 18.53 11.81
N LEU A 310 6.68 17.79 12.92
CA LEU A 310 6.65 18.37 14.26
C LEU A 310 7.97 19.06 14.60
N TRP A 311 9.10 18.46 14.23
CA TRP A 311 10.41 19.07 14.43
C TRP A 311 10.56 20.38 13.62
N LEU A 312 10.16 20.39 12.35
CA LEU A 312 10.14 21.60 11.53
C LEU A 312 9.22 22.69 12.11
N LYS A 313 8.09 22.30 12.72
CA LYS A 313 7.22 23.25 13.45
C LYS A 313 7.92 23.81 14.69
N ALA A 314 8.70 23.00 15.41
CA ALA A 314 9.47 23.46 16.58
C ALA A 314 10.60 24.43 16.21
N GLU A 315 11.27 24.21 15.08
CA GLU A 315 12.31 25.09 14.52
C GLU A 315 11.75 26.36 13.83
N ARG A 316 10.43 26.59 13.92
CA ARG A 316 9.71 27.78 13.40
C ARG A 316 9.76 27.99 11.88
N TYR A 317 9.78 26.91 11.10
CA TYR A 317 9.59 27.00 9.65
C TYR A 317 8.15 27.44 9.29
N SER A 318 7.97 28.02 8.10
CA SER A 318 6.63 28.42 7.63
C SER A 318 5.75 27.19 7.33
N VAL A 319 4.43 27.30 7.51
CA VAL A 319 3.47 26.21 7.25
C VAL A 319 3.64 25.58 5.85
N PRO A 320 3.88 26.35 4.77
CA PRO A 320 4.16 25.75 3.45
C PRO A 320 5.49 24.98 3.40
N GLN A 321 6.52 25.39 4.14
CA GLN A 321 7.80 24.67 4.20
C GLN A 321 7.70 23.39 5.03
N ILE A 322 6.95 23.42 6.13
CA ILE A 322 6.68 22.25 6.99
C ILE A 322 6.04 21.12 6.19
N ASN A 323 5.15 21.44 5.25
CA ASN A 323 4.47 20.44 4.42
C ASN A 323 5.26 20.03 3.15
N LYS A 324 6.19 20.87 2.66
CA LYS A 324 6.97 20.62 1.43
C LYS A 324 8.33 19.95 1.68
N LEU A 325 9.00 20.22 2.79
CA LEU A 325 10.32 19.60 3.05
C LEU A 325 10.24 18.07 3.21
N PRO A 326 9.25 17.50 3.92
CA PRO A 326 9.09 16.05 4.04
C PRO A 326 8.80 15.35 2.70
N THR A 327 8.28 16.05 1.69
CA THR A 327 7.98 15.44 0.39
C THR A 327 9.23 15.00 -0.36
N ALA A 328 10.38 15.62 -0.10
CA ALA A 328 11.67 15.20 -0.66
C ALA A 328 12.05 13.78 -0.18
N LEU A 329 11.78 13.45 1.10
CA LEU A 329 12.00 12.10 1.63
C LEU A 329 11.10 11.07 0.94
N ASN A 330 9.84 11.43 0.68
CA ASN A 330 8.91 10.58 -0.06
C ASN A 330 9.38 10.35 -1.51
N ALA A 331 9.92 11.37 -2.17
CA ALA A 331 10.48 11.24 -3.51
C ALA A 331 11.68 10.27 -3.54
N ILE A 332 12.59 10.38 -2.58
CA ILE A 332 13.72 9.44 -2.43
C ILE A 332 13.20 8.03 -2.16
N THR A 333 12.16 7.88 -1.35
CA THR A 333 11.53 6.59 -1.05
C THR A 333 10.90 5.95 -2.29
N ILE A 334 10.26 6.73 -3.17
CA ILE A 334 9.70 6.24 -4.43
C ILE A 334 10.79 5.66 -5.33
N VAL A 335 11.88 6.42 -5.54
CA VAL A 335 13.01 5.99 -6.36
C VAL A 335 13.68 4.76 -5.75
N SER A 336 13.90 4.76 -4.43
CA SER A 336 14.53 3.67 -3.70
C SER A 336 13.68 2.40 -3.71
N SER A 337 12.36 2.52 -3.58
CA SER A 337 11.41 1.39 -3.63
C SER A 337 11.37 0.78 -5.02
N TRP A 338 11.32 1.61 -6.07
CA TRP A 338 11.37 1.16 -7.45
C TRP A 338 12.70 0.47 -7.80
N LEU A 339 13.83 1.07 -7.43
CA LEU A 339 15.15 0.46 -7.61
C LEU A 339 15.32 -0.82 -6.78
N GLY A 340 14.89 -0.83 -5.52
CA GLY A 340 15.01 -1.99 -4.64
C GLY A 340 14.20 -3.18 -5.14
N THR A 341 12.95 -2.96 -5.56
CA THR A 341 12.06 -4.01 -6.11
C THR A 341 12.51 -4.51 -7.48
N THR A 342 13.14 -3.66 -8.28
CA THR A 342 13.66 -4.08 -9.58
C THR A 342 15.00 -4.83 -9.45
N LEU A 343 15.88 -4.36 -8.56
CA LEU A 343 17.15 -5.03 -8.25
C LEU A 343 16.94 -6.36 -7.55
N ALA A 344 15.95 -6.49 -6.65
CA ALA A 344 15.66 -7.74 -5.96
C ALA A 344 15.04 -8.82 -6.85
N ALA A 345 14.62 -8.47 -8.07
CA ALA A 345 14.26 -9.45 -9.09
C ALA A 345 15.50 -10.07 -9.78
N ILE A 346 16.66 -9.43 -9.67
CA ILE A 346 17.89 -9.76 -10.41
C ILE A 346 18.98 -10.26 -9.47
N TYR A 347 19.20 -9.54 -8.38
CA TYR A 347 20.16 -9.86 -7.32
C TYR A 347 19.49 -10.59 -6.17
N PRO A 348 20.25 -11.38 -5.40
CA PRO A 348 19.71 -12.04 -4.23
C PRO A 348 19.23 -10.99 -3.21
N SER A 349 17.98 -11.14 -2.78
CA SER A 349 17.28 -10.15 -1.95
C SER A 349 18.03 -9.78 -0.67
N TRP A 350 18.77 -10.72 -0.06
CA TRP A 350 19.53 -10.49 1.17
C TRP A 350 20.61 -9.41 1.02
N ALA A 351 21.25 -9.29 -0.14
CA ALA A 351 22.31 -8.31 -0.36
C ALA A 351 21.75 -6.88 -0.35
N ILE A 352 20.61 -6.68 -1.01
CA ILE A 352 19.91 -5.39 -1.09
C ILE A 352 19.41 -4.98 0.30
N TYR A 353 18.80 -5.92 1.04
CA TYR A 353 18.33 -5.66 2.40
C TYR A 353 19.48 -5.34 3.36
N SER A 354 20.66 -5.93 3.18
CA SER A 354 21.83 -5.65 4.03
C SER A 354 22.32 -4.21 3.85
N VAL A 355 22.37 -3.71 2.62
CA VAL A 355 22.74 -2.32 2.32
C VAL A 355 21.72 -1.35 2.90
N ALA A 356 20.43 -1.62 2.71
CA ALA A 356 19.35 -0.80 3.27
C ALA A 356 19.41 -0.76 4.80
N MET A 357 19.66 -1.90 5.44
CA MET A 357 19.71 -1.98 6.90
C MET A 357 20.93 -1.25 7.47
N ALA A 358 22.08 -1.30 6.79
CA ALA A 358 23.25 -0.52 7.18
C ALA A 358 22.97 0.99 7.16
N ALA A 359 22.25 1.49 6.15
CA ALA A 359 21.84 2.88 6.08
C ALA A 359 20.86 3.27 7.20
N CYS A 360 19.88 2.41 7.51
CA CYS A 360 18.95 2.62 8.62
C CYS A 360 19.64 2.63 9.99
N VAL A 361 20.59 1.72 10.22
CA VAL A 361 21.39 1.66 11.46
C VAL A 361 22.24 2.93 11.59
N PHE A 362 22.88 3.37 10.51
CA PHE A 362 23.64 4.62 10.50
C PHE A 362 22.77 5.83 10.83
N SER A 363 21.60 5.97 10.18
CA SER A 363 20.65 7.05 10.46
C SER A 363 20.15 7.04 11.91
N SER A 364 19.82 5.86 12.44
CA SER A 364 19.37 5.70 13.83
C SER A 364 20.48 6.02 14.84
N ALA A 365 21.72 5.63 14.53
CA ALA A 365 22.89 5.97 15.32
C ALA A 365 23.13 7.48 15.33
N CYS A 366 23.00 8.15 14.19
CA CYS A 366 23.08 9.61 14.10
C CYS A 366 22.04 10.26 15.03
N MET A 367 20.76 9.87 14.96
CA MET A 367 19.70 10.45 15.80
C MET A 367 19.87 10.21 17.31
N THR A 368 20.62 9.18 17.71
CA THR A 368 20.92 8.92 19.13
C THR A 368 21.94 9.93 19.69
N VAL A 369 22.75 10.55 18.83
CA VAL A 369 23.74 11.55 19.22
C VAL A 369 23.05 12.91 19.38
N TRP A 370 23.08 13.49 20.58
CA TRP A 370 22.37 14.74 20.91
C TRP A 370 22.85 15.99 20.13
N LYS A 371 24.11 16.00 19.70
CA LYS A 371 24.72 17.11 18.93
C LYS A 371 25.20 16.62 17.58
N ILE A 372 24.36 16.80 16.56
CA ILE A 372 24.66 16.48 15.16
C ILE A 372 24.83 17.80 14.39
N PRO A 373 25.82 17.92 13.48
CA PRO A 373 25.91 19.03 12.55
C PRO A 373 24.62 19.21 11.76
N VAL A 374 24.22 20.45 11.46
CA VAL A 374 22.96 20.76 10.73
C VAL A 374 22.89 20.06 9.36
N ALA A 375 24.03 19.77 8.73
CA ALA A 375 24.09 19.04 7.46
C ALA A 375 23.83 17.53 7.57
N LEU A 376 23.89 16.96 8.78
CA LEU A 376 23.68 15.54 9.10
C LEU A 376 22.35 15.29 9.82
N LYS A 377 21.65 16.35 10.24
CA LYS A 377 20.26 16.32 10.71
C LYS A 377 19.33 16.30 9.51
#